data_AF-A0A560FC73-F1
#
_entry.id   AF-A0A560FC73-F1
#
_cell.length_a   1.000
_cell.length_b   1.000
_cell.length_c   1.000
_cell.angle_alpha   90.00
_cell.angle_beta   90.00
_cell.angle_gamma   90.00
#
_symmetry.space_group_name_H-M   'P 1'
#
loop_
_entity.id
_entity.type
_entity.pdbx_description
1 polymer ?
#
loop_
_entity_poly.entity_id
_entity_poly.type
_entity_poly.pdbx_seq_one_letter_code
_entity_poly.pdbx_strand_id
1 'polypeptide(L)'
;MGAPSLSPIAPRLVKLIPLLGSDQPGEVVATAAAIGRTLAGAGLTWHDVVAALDPSPGRLSQSARAAHPNTRVMAETLWRCQRLTEWEQGFVGSVLEQLKQVRGLSDRQVATLRKIYTDRFAER
;
A
#
# COMPACT_ATOMS: atom_id res chain seq x y z
N MET A 1 19.11 -16.34 -10.18
CA MET A 1 17.70 -16.52 -9.84
C MET A 1 16.87 -15.78 -10.87
N GLY A 2 16.04 -16.48 -11.64
CA GLY A 2 15.18 -15.86 -12.66
C GLY A 2 14.11 -14.98 -12.00
N ALA A 3 13.73 -13.88 -12.67
CA ALA A 3 12.66 -13.02 -12.17
C ALA A 3 11.34 -13.82 -12.01
N PRO A 4 10.54 -13.52 -10.97
CA PRO A 4 9.22 -14.12 -10.82
C PRO A 4 8.38 -13.86 -12.09
N SER A 5 7.78 -14.92 -12.64
CA SER A 5 7.03 -14.86 -13.90
C SER A 5 5.57 -15.26 -13.68
N LEU A 6 4.66 -14.50 -14.30
CA LEU A 6 3.22 -14.81 -14.30
C LEU A 6 2.83 -15.93 -15.25
N SER A 7 3.72 -16.35 -16.18
CA SER A 7 3.40 -17.32 -17.23
C SER A 7 2.67 -18.58 -16.74
N PRO A 8 3.02 -19.18 -15.59
CA PRO A 8 2.34 -20.39 -15.09
C PRO A 8 0.87 -20.18 -14.68
N ILE A 9 0.48 -18.95 -14.33
CA ILE A 9 -0.87 -18.62 -13.84
C ILE A 9 -1.64 -17.68 -14.77
N ALA A 10 -1.00 -17.14 -15.81
CA ALA A 10 -1.60 -16.22 -16.77
C ALA A 10 -2.95 -16.72 -17.36
N PRO A 11 -3.13 -18.00 -17.74
CA PRO A 11 -4.42 -18.47 -18.25
C PRO A 11 -5.57 -18.38 -17.24
N ARG A 12 -5.28 -18.45 -15.94
CA ARG A 12 -6.28 -18.28 -14.86
C ARG A 12 -6.59 -16.80 -14.66
N LEU A 13 -5.56 -15.96 -14.68
CA LEU A 13 -5.71 -14.50 -14.53
C LEU A 13 -6.54 -13.90 -15.68
N VAL A 14 -6.33 -14.34 -16.92
CA VAL A 14 -7.12 -13.87 -18.09
C VAL A 14 -8.62 -14.09 -17.91
N LYS A 15 -9.03 -15.14 -17.19
CA LYS A 15 -10.45 -15.41 -16.92
C LYS A 15 -11.01 -14.58 -15.76
N LEU A 16 -10.18 -14.25 -14.78
CA LEU A 16 -10.60 -13.56 -13.55
C LEU A 16 -10.57 -12.03 -13.71
N ILE A 17 -9.59 -11.49 -14.43
CA ILE A 17 -9.42 -10.03 -14.56
C ILE A 17 -10.69 -9.32 -15.08
N PRO A 18 -11.41 -9.84 -16.10
CA PRO A 18 -12.64 -9.19 -16.57
C PRO A 18 -13.74 -9.09 -15.49
N LEU A 19 -13.83 -10.07 -14.57
CA LEU A 19 -14.84 -10.10 -13.51
C LEU A 19 -14.62 -9.03 -12.44
N LEU A 20 -13.44 -8.40 -12.41
CA LEU A 20 -13.21 -7.21 -11.58
C LEU A 20 -14.03 -6.00 -12.04
N GLY A 21 -14.55 -6.01 -13.27
CA GLY A 21 -15.45 -4.99 -13.81
C GLY A 21 -16.94 -5.31 -13.63
N SER A 22 -17.30 -6.30 -12.81
CA SER A 22 -18.70 -6.63 -12.55
C SER A 22 -19.44 -5.51 -11.81
N ASP A 23 -20.73 -5.31 -12.11
CA ASP A 23 -21.63 -4.40 -11.40
C ASP A 23 -22.04 -4.91 -10.01
N GLN A 24 -21.68 -6.15 -9.67
CA GLN A 24 -21.97 -6.75 -8.37
C GLN A 24 -20.75 -6.65 -7.44
N PRO A 25 -20.81 -5.84 -6.36
CA PRO A 25 -19.68 -5.66 -5.46
C PRO A 25 -19.15 -6.97 -4.85
N GLY A 26 -20.05 -7.91 -4.58
CA GLY A 26 -19.69 -9.24 -4.05
C GLY A 26 -18.85 -10.05 -5.04
N GLU A 27 -19.13 -9.95 -6.33
CA GLU A 27 -18.39 -10.64 -7.39
C GLU A 27 -16.99 -10.03 -7.57
N VAL A 28 -16.89 -8.71 -7.52
CA VAL A 28 -15.59 -8.01 -7.58
C VAL A 28 -14.69 -8.43 -6.41
N VAL A 29 -15.21 -8.42 -5.18
CA VAL A 29 -14.45 -8.82 -3.98
C VAL A 29 -14.05 -10.29 -4.03
N ALA A 30 -14.97 -11.17 -4.42
CA ALA A 30 -14.70 -12.60 -4.56
C ALA A 30 -13.63 -12.89 -5.62
N THR A 31 -13.69 -12.18 -6.75
CA THR A 31 -12.72 -12.27 -7.84
C THR A 31 -11.35 -11.76 -7.42
N ALA A 32 -11.27 -10.60 -6.77
CA ALA A 32 -10.02 -10.08 -6.22
C ALA A 32 -9.38 -11.06 -5.24
N ALA A 33 -10.18 -11.65 -4.34
CA ALA A 33 -9.71 -12.68 -3.42
C ALA A 33 -9.23 -13.96 -4.15
N ALA A 34 -9.91 -14.37 -5.22
CA ALA A 34 -9.52 -15.53 -6.03
C ALA A 34 -8.20 -15.29 -6.78
N ILE A 35 -7.99 -14.09 -7.31
CA ILE A 35 -6.71 -13.69 -7.91
C ILE A 35 -5.60 -13.71 -6.86
N GLY A 36 -5.85 -13.12 -5.67
CA GLY A 36 -4.90 -13.14 -4.56
C GLY A 36 -4.46 -14.55 -4.16
N ARG A 37 -5.40 -15.50 -4.05
CA ARG A 37 -5.09 -16.92 -3.79
C ARG A 37 -4.30 -17.57 -4.93
N THR A 38 -4.62 -17.24 -6.18
CA THR A 38 -3.93 -17.77 -7.36
C THR A 38 -2.48 -17.31 -7.41
N LEU A 39 -2.22 -16.04 -7.07
CA LEU A 39 -0.88 -15.47 -6.96
C LEU A 39 -0.10 -16.12 -5.81
N ALA A 40 -0.70 -16.18 -4.62
CA ALA A 40 -0.07 -16.77 -3.44
C ALA A 40 0.30 -18.25 -3.67
N GLY A 41 -0.56 -19.02 -4.35
CA GLY A 41 -0.28 -20.41 -4.73
C GLY A 41 0.91 -20.58 -5.69
N ALA A 42 1.33 -19.52 -6.38
CA ALA A 42 2.51 -19.47 -7.23
C ALA A 42 3.70 -18.74 -6.57
N GLY A 43 3.60 -18.37 -5.29
CA GLY A 43 4.63 -17.58 -4.59
C GLY A 43 4.74 -16.13 -5.06
N LEU A 44 3.67 -15.59 -5.66
CA LEU A 44 3.60 -14.26 -6.23
C LEU A 44 2.68 -13.34 -5.43
N THR A 45 2.77 -12.04 -5.70
CA THR A 45 1.98 -10.97 -5.11
C THR A 45 1.33 -10.10 -6.18
N TRP A 46 0.46 -9.20 -5.76
CA TRP A 46 -0.07 -8.16 -6.65
C TRP A 46 1.03 -7.26 -7.24
N HIS A 47 2.15 -7.07 -6.53
CA HIS A 47 3.27 -6.30 -7.06
C HIS A 47 3.90 -6.95 -8.29
N ASP A 48 3.94 -8.28 -8.33
CA ASP A 48 4.44 -9.02 -9.50
C ASP A 48 3.49 -8.89 -10.70
N VAL A 49 2.18 -8.74 -10.45
CA VAL A 49 1.21 -8.41 -11.50
C VAL A 49 1.50 -7.04 -12.10
N VAL A 50 1.69 -6.03 -11.27
CA VAL A 50 1.97 -4.67 -11.75
C VAL A 50 3.33 -4.62 -12.46
N ALA A 51 4.35 -5.30 -11.94
CA ALA A 51 5.67 -5.40 -12.59
C ALA A 51 5.63 -6.10 -13.95
N ALA A 52 4.69 -7.02 -14.17
CA ALA A 52 4.50 -7.65 -15.48
C ALA A 52 3.74 -6.77 -16.47
N LEU A 53 2.89 -5.86 -15.99
CA LEU A 53 2.11 -4.92 -16.83
C LEU A 53 2.92 -3.68 -17.21
N ASP A 54 3.80 -3.21 -16.34
CA ASP A 54 4.80 -2.17 -16.64
C ASP A 54 6.20 -2.76 -16.48
N PRO A 55 6.79 -3.30 -17.57
CA PRO A 55 8.13 -3.87 -17.54
C PRO A 55 9.23 -2.82 -17.41
N SER A 56 8.91 -1.52 -17.30
CA SER A 56 9.92 -0.49 -17.02
C SER A 56 10.54 -0.74 -15.64
N PRO A 57 11.81 -1.14 -15.54
CA PRO A 57 12.45 -1.33 -14.26
C PRO A 57 12.72 0.06 -13.66
N GLY A 58 11.82 0.53 -12.79
CA GLY A 58 12.07 1.69 -11.92
C GLY A 58 10.97 2.72 -11.78
N ARG A 59 9.88 2.68 -12.57
CA ARG A 59 8.87 3.76 -12.51
C ARG A 59 7.89 3.61 -11.34
N LEU A 60 7.42 2.39 -11.06
CA LEU A 60 6.44 2.14 -9.98
C LEU A 60 7.02 2.34 -8.56
N SER A 61 8.34 2.19 -8.40
CA SER A 61 9.03 2.45 -7.12
C SER A 61 9.34 3.93 -6.88
N GLN A 62 9.37 4.77 -7.93
CA GLN A 62 9.68 6.20 -7.80
C GLN A 62 8.41 7.07 -7.76
N SER A 63 7.37 6.77 -8.54
CA SER A 63 6.16 7.59 -8.57
C SER A 63 5.27 7.42 -7.32
N ALA A 64 5.25 6.24 -6.69
CA ALA A 64 4.53 6.03 -5.42
C ALA A 64 5.25 6.62 -4.19
N ARG A 65 6.57 6.82 -4.26
CA ARG A 65 7.36 7.50 -3.22
C ARG A 65 7.34 9.03 -3.35
N ALA A 66 6.97 9.58 -4.51
CA ALA A 66 7.00 11.01 -4.76
C ALA A 66 5.71 11.75 -4.32
N ALA A 67 4.60 11.05 -4.04
CA ALA A 67 3.34 11.69 -3.64
C ALA A 67 3.09 11.71 -2.11
N HIS A 68 3.75 10.84 -1.33
CA HIS A 68 3.64 10.85 0.12
C HIS A 68 5.02 10.68 0.78
N PRO A 69 5.39 11.52 1.76
CA PRO A 69 6.61 11.30 2.52
C PRO A 69 6.59 9.91 3.17
N ASN A 70 7.76 9.32 3.42
CA ASN A 70 7.83 8.07 4.16
C ASN A 70 7.26 8.24 5.59
N THR A 71 6.92 7.14 6.26
CA THR A 71 6.24 7.15 7.57
C THR A 71 6.96 7.97 8.63
N ARG A 72 8.30 8.00 8.57
CA ARG A 72 9.12 8.82 9.46
C ARG A 72 8.96 10.31 9.17
N VAL A 73 9.09 10.72 7.91
CA VAL A 73 8.94 12.12 7.49
C VAL A 73 7.51 12.61 7.75
N MET A 74 6.48 11.78 7.56
CA MET A 74 5.10 12.12 7.91
C MET A 74 4.94 12.40 9.41
N ALA A 75 5.45 11.51 10.26
CA ALA A 75 5.37 11.67 11.72
C ALA A 75 6.16 12.90 12.21
N GLU A 76 7.38 13.12 11.72
CA GLU A 76 8.21 14.28 12.07
C GLU A 76 7.58 15.60 11.60
N THR A 77 6.97 15.61 10.41
CA THR A 77 6.27 16.79 9.87
C THR A 77 5.03 17.14 10.69
N LEU A 78 4.18 16.14 10.99
CA LEU A 78 3.01 16.33 11.84
C LEU A 78 3.38 16.85 13.23
N TRP A 79 4.43 16.28 13.82
CA TRP A 79 4.94 16.69 15.14
C TRP A 79 5.42 18.15 15.15
N ARG A 80 6.08 18.61 14.08
CA ARG A 80 6.58 19.98 13.95
C ARG A 80 5.47 20.99 13.68
N CYS A 81 4.41 20.61 12.97
CA CYS A 81 3.34 21.53 12.60
C CYS A 81 2.37 21.85 13.74
N GLN A 82 2.36 21.04 14.81
CA GLN A 82 1.53 21.22 16.03
C GLN A 82 0.02 21.43 15.82
N ARG A 83 -0.50 21.24 14.59
CA ARG A 83 -1.94 21.25 14.27
C ARG A 83 -2.57 19.89 14.54
N LEU A 84 -2.32 19.32 15.71
CA LEU A 84 -2.79 18.01 16.11
C LEU A 84 -3.73 18.13 17.31
N THR A 85 -4.81 17.36 17.29
CA THR A 85 -5.66 17.15 18.49
C THR A 85 -4.87 16.40 19.56
N GLU A 86 -5.33 16.45 20.82
CA GLU A 86 -4.68 15.76 21.95
C GLU A 86 -4.47 14.26 21.69
N TRP A 87 -5.46 13.59 21.12
CA TRP A 87 -5.35 12.19 20.72
C TRP A 87 -4.31 11.98 19.60
N GLU A 88 -4.30 12.82 18.57
CA GLU A 88 -3.34 12.70 17.46
C GLU A 88 -1.91 12.96 17.93
N GLN A 89 -1.71 13.90 18.86
CA GLN A 89 -0.41 14.14 19.49
C GLN A 89 0.08 12.88 20.21
N GLY A 90 -0.78 12.26 21.03
CA GLY A 90 -0.46 11.00 21.70
C GLY A 90 -0.14 9.87 20.72
N PHE A 91 -0.92 9.73 19.65
CA PHE A 91 -0.70 8.73 18.61
C PHE A 91 0.63 8.97 17.86
N VAL A 92 0.86 10.17 17.32
CA VAL A 92 2.08 10.52 16.57
C VAL A 92 3.33 10.41 17.44
N GLY A 93 3.24 10.81 18.71
CA GLY A 93 4.31 10.62 19.69
C GLY A 93 4.67 9.14 19.87
N SER A 94 3.69 8.26 20.01
CA SER A 94 3.92 6.81 20.12
C SER A 94 4.58 6.20 18.88
N VAL A 95 4.22 6.70 17.69
CA VAL A 95 4.81 6.29 16.40
C VAL A 95 6.26 6.73 16.30
N LEU A 96 6.58 7.98 16.70
CA LEU A 96 7.95 8.48 16.72
C LEU A 96 8.84 7.66 17.67
N GLU A 97 8.34 7.31 18.85
CA GLU A 97 9.07 6.44 19.78
C GLU A 97 9.31 5.04 19.21
N GLN A 98 8.32 4.43 18.55
CA GLN A 98 8.51 3.13 17.90
C GLN A 98 9.55 3.19 16.77
N LEU A 99 9.57 4.26 15.98
CA LEU A 99 10.55 4.48 14.92
C LEU A 99 11.96 4.72 15.46
N LYS A 100 12.11 5.42 16.60
CA LYS A 100 13.41 5.56 17.30
C LYS A 100 13.96 4.23 17.79
N GLN A 101 13.07 3.34 18.23
CA GLN A 101 13.40 1.99 18.69
C GLN A 101 13.60 0.99 17.54
N VAL A 102 13.62 1.46 16.27
CA VAL A 102 13.74 0.64 15.06
C VAL A 102 12.68 -0.47 15.00
N ARG A 103 11.52 -0.26 15.64
CA ARG A 103 10.38 -1.17 15.55
C ARG A 103 9.61 -0.87 14.27
N GLY A 104 9.22 -1.94 13.57
CA GLY A 104 8.29 -1.83 12.46
C GLY A 104 6.94 -1.30 12.94
N LEU A 105 6.33 -0.44 12.13
CA LEU A 105 4.96 0.00 12.35
C LEU A 105 4.00 -1.02 11.75
N SER A 106 2.87 -1.25 12.41
CA SER A 106 1.79 -2.03 11.83
C SER A 106 1.13 -1.29 10.66
N ASP A 107 0.54 -2.04 9.73
CA ASP A 107 -0.19 -1.47 8.59
C ASP A 107 -1.30 -0.51 9.02
N ARG A 108 -1.96 -0.80 10.14
CA ARG A 108 -2.97 0.06 10.74
C ARG A 108 -2.39 1.41 11.19
N GLN A 109 -1.22 1.41 11.82
CA GLN A 109 -0.56 2.65 12.23
C GLN A 109 -0.11 3.47 11.02
N VAL A 110 0.40 2.83 9.97
CA VAL A 110 0.77 3.50 8.72
C VAL A 110 -0.46 4.15 8.06
N ALA A 111 -1.59 3.43 8.01
CA ALA A 111 -2.84 3.95 7.46
C ALA A 111 -3.38 5.12 8.29
N THR A 112 -3.38 5.02 9.62
CA THR A 112 -3.82 6.10 10.52
C THR A 112 -2.91 7.33 10.40
N LEU A 113 -1.59 7.15 10.36
CA LEU A 113 -0.65 8.27 10.20
C LEU A 113 -0.84 8.97 8.85
N ARG A 114 -1.04 8.20 7.78
CA ARG A 114 -1.31 8.75 6.44
C ARG A 114 -2.60 9.56 6.43
N LYS A 115 -3.66 9.08 7.09
CA LYS A 115 -4.94 9.81 7.19
C LYS A 115 -4.74 11.16 7.87
N ILE A 116 -4.12 11.19 9.05
CA ILE A 116 -3.85 12.44 9.79
C ILE A 116 -3.00 13.39 8.94
N TYR A 117 -1.98 12.87 8.24
CA TYR A 117 -1.16 13.66 7.33
C TYR A 117 -2.00 14.27 6.20
N THR A 118 -2.80 13.49 5.50
CA THR A 118 -3.66 14.01 4.43
C THR A 118 -4.65 15.05 4.96
N ASP A 119 -5.35 14.77 6.06
CA ASP A 119 -6.35 15.68 6.63
C ASP A 119 -5.75 17.05 7.02
N ARG A 120 -4.48 17.09 7.46
CA ARG A 120 -3.82 18.33 7.89
C ARG A 120 -3.15 19.11 6.75
N PHE A 121 -2.89 18.49 5.61
CA PHE A 121 -2.17 19.10 4.49
C PHE A 121 -2.99 19.20 3.19
N ALA A 122 -4.18 18.61 3.11
CA ALA A 122 -5.10 18.74 1.97
C ALA A 122 -5.98 20.01 2.00
N GLU A 123 -6.04 20.75 3.12
CA GLU A 123 -6.74 22.05 3.22
C GLU A 123 -5.94 23.23 2.64
N ARG A 124 -5.18 23.04 1.56
CA ARG A 124 -4.38 24.08 0.92
C ARG A 124 -4.92 24.50 -0.44
#